data_AF-A0A2W7AP81-F1
#
_entry.id   AF-A0A2W7AP81-F1
#
_cell.length_a   1.000
_cell.length_b   1.000
_cell.length_c   1.000
_cell.angle_alpha   90.00
_cell.angle_beta   90.00
_cell.angle_gamma   90.00
#
_symmetry.space_group_name_H-M   'P 1'
#
loop_
_entity.id
_entity.type
_entity.pdbx_description
1 polymer ?
#
loop_
_entity_poly.entity_id
_entity_poly.type
_entity_poly.pdbx_seq_one_letter_code
_entity_poly.pdbx_strand_id
1 'polypeptide(L)'
;MEFSPLIARIFTQMQKLPAQLWLGLIVLLPLGTGVLGVWLLSKMDDVECQTVWLSPLATESTRLYCAQVTADRRTAIDLAEAIKLADSISLSHPLRKDGDRLIQQWSNRLLELGDAAFQNGKLEDAITILESVPDSTTLHNSATQRIDQWRETWKAAEDIVQKVQDAIAADNLSIASAEARTLLKINNEYWRTTRFQDIANQIQAAKENKNAQATDRKKRIANAPFERIRPLTTDELMSRWQKEQDQEAVIHLQKARSLAATGEVNRLRDAIGEAQMVLSGSVQYTQAQQLIKDWSHQIESVEDRPALNRAIALAHKGDIPSLEAAITEANSIYFGRTLYREAQANIDQWSAQVRQLYDRQYAQELPPNNSPPSRDPSFYQIPASP
;
A
#
# COMPACT_ATOMS: atom_id res chain seq x y z
N MET A 1 -31.95 9.96 -74.24
CA MET A 1 -32.13 8.85 -73.27
C MET A 1 -33.60 8.83 -72.90
N GLU A 2 -34.36 7.92 -73.50
CA GLU A 2 -35.77 7.72 -73.16
C GLU A 2 -35.84 7.09 -71.77
N PHE A 3 -36.42 7.81 -70.81
CA PHE A 3 -36.65 7.26 -69.48
C PHE A 3 -37.66 6.13 -69.58
N SER A 4 -37.29 4.95 -69.05
CA SER A 4 -38.12 3.75 -69.07
C SER A 4 -39.52 4.05 -68.52
N PRO A 5 -40.59 3.59 -69.20
CA PRO A 5 -41.97 3.84 -68.77
C PRO A 5 -42.29 3.25 -67.38
N LEU A 6 -41.43 2.37 -66.86
CA LEU A 6 -41.48 1.89 -65.48
C LEU A 6 -41.23 2.99 -64.46
N ILE A 7 -40.26 3.87 -64.68
CA ILE A 7 -39.91 4.94 -63.73
C ILE A 7 -41.05 5.98 -63.69
N ALA A 8 -41.62 6.31 -64.84
CA ALA A 8 -42.79 7.19 -64.93
C ALA A 8 -44.03 6.60 -64.23
N ARG A 9 -44.24 5.27 -64.32
CA ARG A 9 -45.32 4.57 -63.62
C ARG A 9 -45.12 4.54 -62.10
N ILE A 10 -43.88 4.37 -61.63
CA ILE A 10 -43.55 4.42 -60.20
C ILE A 10 -43.78 5.83 -59.65
N PHE A 11 -43.34 6.87 -60.38
CA PHE A 11 -43.51 8.27 -59.95
C PHE A 11 -44.99 8.67 -59.87
N THR A 12 -45.80 8.25 -60.85
CA THR A 12 -47.25 8.49 -60.84
C THR A 12 -47.99 7.67 -59.79
N GLN A 13 -47.52 6.48 -59.41
CA GLN A 13 -48.08 5.75 -58.28
C GLN A 13 -47.69 6.36 -56.92
N MET A 14 -46.45 6.84 -56.75
CA MET A 14 -46.03 7.52 -55.52
C MET A 14 -46.81 8.82 -55.26
N GLN A 15 -47.23 9.51 -56.33
CA GLN A 15 -48.04 10.74 -56.23
C GLN A 15 -49.48 10.50 -55.76
N LYS A 16 -49.95 9.24 -55.76
CA LYS A 16 -51.29 8.86 -55.25
C LYS A 16 -51.28 8.51 -53.76
N LEU A 17 -50.12 8.48 -53.11
CA LEU A 17 -50.05 8.23 -51.67
C LEU A 17 -50.51 9.48 -50.91
N PRO A 18 -51.39 9.35 -49.91
CA PRO A 18 -51.85 10.48 -49.11
C PRO A 18 -50.66 11.17 -48.43
N ALA A 19 -50.68 12.51 -48.39
CA ALA A 19 -49.59 13.33 -47.82
C ALA A 19 -49.22 12.93 -46.37
N GLN A 20 -50.15 12.34 -45.63
CA GLN A 20 -49.95 11.80 -44.28
C GLN A 20 -48.91 10.66 -44.23
N LEU A 21 -48.80 9.83 -45.28
CA LEU A 21 -47.79 8.76 -45.34
C LEU A 21 -46.39 9.31 -45.62
N TRP A 22 -46.28 10.34 -46.46
CA TRP A 22 -45.00 11.04 -46.70
C TRP A 22 -44.53 11.79 -45.46
N LEU A 23 -45.43 12.48 -44.76
CA LEU A 23 -45.13 13.10 -43.47
C LEU A 23 -44.72 12.06 -42.42
N GLY A 24 -45.43 10.94 -42.34
CA GLY A 24 -45.07 9.83 -41.45
C GLY A 24 -43.66 9.30 -41.73
N LEU A 25 -43.31 9.07 -43.00
CA LEU A 25 -42.00 8.55 -43.40
C LEU A 25 -40.86 9.56 -43.10
N ILE A 26 -41.09 10.85 -43.33
CA ILE A 26 -40.13 11.93 -43.04
C ILE A 26 -39.91 12.11 -41.53
N VAL A 27 -40.93 11.82 -40.69
CA VAL A 27 -40.81 11.89 -39.24
C VAL A 27 -40.22 10.61 -38.64
N LEU A 28 -40.55 9.43 -39.18
CA LEU A 28 -40.08 8.14 -38.64
C LEU A 28 -38.62 7.83 -38.98
N LEU A 29 -38.15 8.22 -40.16
CA LEU A 29 -36.79 7.91 -40.63
C LEU A 29 -35.69 8.57 -39.78
N PRO A 30 -35.74 9.87 -39.43
CA PRO A 30 -34.74 10.50 -38.57
C PRO A 30 -34.76 9.97 -37.14
N LEU A 31 -35.95 9.64 -36.62
CA LEU A 31 -36.12 9.05 -35.29
C LEU A 31 -35.53 7.63 -35.23
N GLY A 32 -35.72 6.82 -36.28
CA GLY A 32 -35.12 5.50 -36.39
C GLY A 32 -33.59 5.53 -36.44
N THR A 33 -33.00 6.43 -37.25
CA THR A 33 -31.53 6.57 -37.33
C THR A 33 -30.93 7.14 -36.05
N GLY A 34 -31.64 8.04 -35.35
CA GLY A 34 -31.20 8.60 -34.07
C GLY A 34 -31.18 7.56 -32.96
N VAL A 35 -32.23 6.74 -32.84
CA VAL A 35 -32.30 5.64 -31.86
C VAL A 35 -31.26 4.57 -32.17
N LEU A 36 -31.06 4.20 -33.43
CA LEU A 36 -29.98 3.30 -33.85
C LEU A 36 -28.59 3.87 -33.53
N GLY A 37 -28.37 5.16 -33.76
CA GLY A 37 -27.11 5.82 -33.44
C GLY A 37 -26.80 5.83 -31.94
N VAL A 38 -27.78 6.18 -31.10
CA VAL A 38 -27.64 6.16 -29.64
C VAL A 38 -27.48 4.74 -29.11
N TRP A 39 -28.19 3.76 -29.68
CA TRP A 39 -28.08 2.34 -29.31
C TRP A 39 -26.70 1.76 -29.69
N LEU A 40 -26.16 2.14 -30.86
CA LEU A 40 -24.84 1.73 -31.31
C LEU A 40 -23.72 2.35 -30.45
N LEU A 41 -23.86 3.63 -30.08
CA LEU A 41 -22.93 4.31 -29.17
C LEU A 41 -22.99 3.74 -27.75
N SER A 42 -24.18 3.40 -27.25
CA SER A 42 -24.37 2.74 -25.95
C SER A 42 -23.79 1.32 -25.91
N LYS A 43 -23.59 0.66 -27.06
CA LYS A 43 -22.98 -0.68 -27.16
C LYS A 43 -21.47 -0.64 -27.40
N MET A 44 -20.87 0.54 -27.54
CA MET A 44 -19.45 0.73 -27.80
C MET A 44 -18.60 0.90 -26.53
N ASP A 45 -19.22 0.85 -25.35
CA ASP A 45 -18.54 0.86 -24.04
C ASP A 45 -17.91 -0.49 -23.66
N ASP A 46 -18.27 -1.58 -24.36
CA ASP A 46 -17.67 -2.90 -24.15
C ASP A 46 -16.53 -3.13 -25.15
N VAL A 47 -15.47 -2.31 -25.09
CA VAL A 47 -14.17 -2.82 -25.51
C VAL A 47 -13.86 -3.91 -24.48
N GLU A 48 -13.98 -5.18 -24.86
CA GLU A 48 -13.62 -6.33 -24.02
C GLU A 48 -12.10 -6.31 -23.79
N CYS A 49 -11.64 -5.42 -22.92
CA CYS A 49 -10.25 -5.28 -22.50
C CYS A 49 -9.69 -6.59 -21.93
N GLN A 50 -10.58 -7.50 -21.55
CA GLN A 50 -10.30 -8.85 -21.08
C GLN A 50 -9.58 -9.74 -22.12
N THR A 51 -9.67 -9.41 -23.43
CA THR A 51 -9.02 -10.19 -24.51
C THR A 51 -7.88 -9.45 -25.20
N VAL A 52 -7.62 -8.19 -24.84
CA VAL A 52 -6.61 -7.35 -25.49
C VAL A 52 -5.19 -7.90 -25.33
N TRP A 53 -4.89 -8.58 -24.22
CA TRP A 53 -3.58 -9.23 -24.01
C TRP A 53 -3.27 -10.33 -25.05
N LEU A 54 -4.30 -10.99 -25.60
CA LEU A 54 -4.19 -12.10 -26.55
C LEU A 54 -4.33 -11.67 -28.02
N SER A 55 -4.75 -10.42 -28.27
CA SER A 55 -5.05 -9.97 -29.62
C SER A 55 -3.80 -9.39 -30.30
N PRO A 56 -3.21 -10.07 -31.30
CA PRO A 56 -2.09 -9.52 -32.05
C PRO A 56 -2.49 -8.29 -32.90
N LEU A 57 -3.79 -8.05 -33.09
CA LEU A 57 -4.33 -6.92 -33.85
C LEU A 57 -4.64 -5.70 -32.97
N ALA A 58 -4.49 -5.80 -31.64
CA ALA A 58 -4.72 -4.66 -30.75
C ALA A 58 -3.66 -3.57 -30.99
N THR A 59 -4.13 -2.36 -31.31
CA THR A 59 -3.28 -1.18 -31.45
C THR A 59 -2.68 -0.75 -30.11
N GLU A 60 -1.55 -0.04 -30.15
CA GLU A 60 -0.91 0.48 -28.93
C GLU A 60 -1.79 1.46 -28.15
N SER A 61 -2.64 2.23 -28.85
CA SER A 61 -3.67 3.06 -28.21
C SER A 61 -4.72 2.24 -27.47
N THR A 62 -5.13 1.09 -28.02
CA THR A 62 -6.07 0.17 -27.36
C THR A 62 -5.43 -0.47 -26.13
N ARG A 63 -4.15 -0.88 -26.22
CA ARG A 63 -3.42 -1.45 -25.09
C ARG A 63 -3.29 -0.45 -23.95
N LEU A 64 -2.92 0.80 -24.24
CA LEU A 64 -2.81 1.85 -23.23
C LEU A 64 -4.17 2.18 -22.59
N TYR A 65 -5.24 2.28 -23.39
CA TYR A 65 -6.60 2.52 -22.88
C TYR A 65 -7.05 1.39 -21.96
N CYS A 66 -6.90 0.14 -22.38
CA CYS A 66 -7.27 -1.00 -21.56
C CYS A 66 -6.41 -1.13 -20.30
N ALA A 67 -5.12 -0.80 -20.37
CA ALA A 67 -4.27 -0.71 -19.18
C ALA A 67 -4.84 0.28 -18.16
N GLN A 68 -5.26 1.48 -18.59
CA GLN A 68 -5.88 2.48 -17.71
C GLN A 68 -7.19 1.98 -17.09
N VAL A 69 -8.09 1.42 -17.90
CA VAL A 69 -9.37 0.87 -17.42
C VAL A 69 -9.16 -0.25 -16.41
N THR A 70 -8.16 -1.11 -16.62
CA THR A 70 -7.80 -2.16 -15.66
C THR A 70 -7.25 -1.53 -14.36
N ALA A 71 -6.30 -0.58 -14.46
CA ALA A 71 -5.73 0.09 -13.31
C ALA A 71 -6.75 0.87 -12.45
N ASP A 72 -7.83 1.39 -13.05
CA ASP A 72 -8.89 2.12 -12.35
C ASP A 72 -9.63 1.28 -11.31
N ARG A 73 -9.54 -0.05 -11.37
CA ARG A 73 -10.03 -0.96 -10.33
C ARG A 73 -9.21 -0.90 -9.04
N ARG A 74 -7.97 -0.40 -9.11
CA ARG A 74 -7.07 -0.10 -7.97
C ARG A 74 -6.75 -1.29 -7.06
N THR A 75 -6.91 -2.52 -7.56
CA THR A 75 -6.45 -3.72 -6.85
C THR A 75 -5.01 -4.03 -7.27
N ALA A 76 -4.27 -4.77 -6.45
CA ALA A 76 -2.91 -5.16 -6.80
C ALA A 76 -2.86 -6.00 -8.08
N ILE A 77 -3.78 -6.96 -8.21
CA ILE A 77 -3.86 -7.83 -9.38
C ILE A 77 -4.10 -7.00 -10.64
N ASP A 78 -5.07 -6.09 -10.60
CA ASP A 78 -5.41 -5.24 -11.74
C ASP A 78 -4.26 -4.26 -12.08
N LEU A 79 -3.58 -3.69 -11.09
CA LEU A 79 -2.43 -2.81 -11.33
C LEU A 79 -1.26 -3.55 -11.97
N ALA A 80 -0.97 -4.79 -11.53
CA ALA A 80 0.06 -5.61 -12.14
C ALA A 80 -0.28 -5.97 -13.59
N GLU A 81 -1.55 -6.29 -13.87
CA GLU A 81 -2.03 -6.54 -15.23
C GLU A 81 -1.94 -5.27 -16.10
N ALA A 82 -2.35 -4.12 -15.58
CA ALA A 82 -2.25 -2.84 -16.26
C ALA A 82 -0.80 -2.49 -16.62
N ILE A 83 0.15 -2.73 -15.71
CA ILE A 83 1.58 -2.55 -15.96
C ILE A 83 2.03 -3.44 -17.12
N LYS A 84 1.66 -4.73 -17.13
CA LYS A 84 2.02 -5.64 -18.23
C LYS A 84 1.47 -5.14 -19.58
N LEU A 85 0.24 -4.63 -19.60
CA LEU A 85 -0.37 -4.09 -20.82
C LEU A 85 0.36 -2.83 -21.30
N ALA A 86 0.68 -1.89 -20.40
CA ALA A 86 1.42 -0.69 -20.76
C ALA A 86 2.87 -0.99 -21.17
N ASP A 87 3.52 -1.98 -20.54
CA ASP A 87 4.90 -2.37 -20.84
C ASP A 87 5.00 -3.09 -22.19
N SER A 88 3.91 -3.75 -22.63
CA SER A 88 3.84 -4.35 -23.96
C SER A 88 3.84 -3.35 -25.12
N ILE A 89 3.71 -2.05 -24.82
CA ILE A 89 3.75 -1.00 -25.83
C ILE A 89 5.15 -0.90 -26.40
N SER A 90 5.26 -1.01 -27.73
CA SER A 90 6.53 -0.86 -28.41
C SER A 90 7.19 0.42 -27.96
N LEU A 91 8.45 0.27 -27.55
CA LEU A 91 9.38 1.31 -27.09
C LEU A 91 9.45 2.54 -27.99
N SER A 92 9.06 2.31 -29.22
CA SER A 92 9.23 3.22 -30.31
C SER A 92 7.96 3.94 -30.75
N HIS A 93 6.85 3.51 -30.17
CA HIS A 93 5.55 4.10 -30.40
C HIS A 93 5.47 5.47 -29.67
N PRO A 94 4.83 6.50 -30.25
CA PRO A 94 4.71 7.81 -29.59
C PRO A 94 4.07 7.75 -28.18
N LEU A 95 3.19 6.77 -27.95
CA LEU A 95 2.55 6.55 -26.65
C LEU A 95 3.44 5.86 -25.61
N ARG A 96 4.66 5.42 -25.95
CA ARG A 96 5.54 4.75 -24.97
C ARG A 96 5.79 5.62 -23.75
N LYS A 97 6.02 6.93 -23.96
CA LYS A 97 6.23 7.90 -22.88
C LYS A 97 5.05 7.98 -21.91
N ASP A 98 3.82 7.91 -22.41
CA ASP A 98 2.63 7.87 -21.56
C ASP A 98 2.51 6.53 -20.82
N GLY A 99 2.83 5.43 -21.49
CA GLY A 99 2.93 4.09 -20.89
C GLY A 99 3.92 4.04 -19.74
N ASP A 100 5.15 4.52 -19.93
CA ASP A 100 6.19 4.52 -18.88
C ASP A 100 5.81 5.36 -17.66
N ARG A 101 5.11 6.48 -17.88
CA ARG A 101 4.59 7.30 -16.76
C ARG A 101 3.55 6.51 -15.95
N LEU A 102 2.62 5.83 -16.63
CA LEU A 102 1.57 5.05 -15.97
C LEU A 102 2.13 3.82 -15.27
N ILE A 103 3.06 3.10 -15.90
CA ILE A 103 3.79 1.99 -15.28
C ILE A 103 4.38 2.44 -13.97
N GLN A 104 5.14 3.55 -13.96
CA GLN A 104 5.72 4.08 -12.73
C GLN A 104 4.65 4.40 -11.66
N GLN A 105 3.55 5.07 -12.03
CA GLN A 105 2.48 5.41 -11.09
C GLN A 105 1.82 4.17 -10.49
N TRP A 106 1.51 3.17 -11.30
CA TRP A 106 0.87 1.93 -10.84
C TRP A 106 1.83 1.04 -10.05
N SER A 107 3.10 1.01 -10.44
CA SER A 107 4.19 0.37 -9.71
C SER A 107 4.36 0.94 -8.31
N ASN A 108 4.38 2.27 -8.16
CA ASN A 108 4.40 2.92 -6.85
C ASN A 108 3.16 2.53 -6.03
N ARG A 109 1.98 2.52 -6.66
CA ARG A 109 0.74 2.15 -6.00
C ARG A 109 0.74 0.70 -5.51
N LEU A 110 1.35 -0.22 -6.25
CA LEU A 110 1.54 -1.61 -5.83
C LEU A 110 2.42 -1.72 -4.58
N LEU A 111 3.54 -0.98 -4.55
CA LEU A 111 4.41 -0.92 -3.37
C LEU A 111 3.65 -0.41 -2.13
N GLU A 112 2.83 0.64 -2.29
CA GLU A 112 1.99 1.16 -1.21
C GLU A 112 0.97 0.13 -0.70
N LEU A 113 0.32 -0.61 -1.60
CA LEU A 113 -0.64 -1.66 -1.23
C LEU A 113 0.04 -2.81 -0.48
N GLY A 114 1.22 -3.24 -0.94
CA GLY A 114 2.03 -4.25 -0.28
C GLY A 114 2.48 -3.80 1.11
N ASP A 115 3.05 -2.61 1.24
CA ASP A 115 3.41 -2.02 2.54
C ASP A 115 2.23 -1.94 3.49
N ALA A 116 1.08 -1.46 3.00
CA ALA A 116 -0.12 -1.36 3.81
C ALA A 116 -0.55 -2.74 4.31
N ALA A 117 -0.52 -3.78 3.46
CA ALA A 117 -0.81 -5.14 3.89
C ALA A 117 0.17 -5.62 4.97
N PHE A 118 1.47 -5.40 4.79
CA PHE A 118 2.51 -5.79 5.74
C PHE A 118 2.33 -5.07 7.09
N GLN A 119 2.15 -3.74 7.08
CA GLN A 119 1.96 -2.95 8.30
C GLN A 119 0.69 -3.35 9.06
N ASN A 120 -0.35 -3.83 8.36
CA ASN A 120 -1.59 -4.36 8.94
C ASN A 120 -1.49 -5.82 9.41
N GLY A 121 -0.29 -6.42 9.41
CA GLY A 121 -0.09 -7.79 9.88
C GLY A 121 -0.45 -8.88 8.87
N LYS A 122 -0.59 -8.53 7.58
CA LYS A 122 -0.92 -9.45 6.49
C LYS A 122 0.30 -9.70 5.63
N LEU A 123 1.31 -10.37 6.20
CA LEU A 123 2.58 -10.63 5.52
C LEU A 123 2.38 -11.37 4.20
N GLU A 124 1.60 -12.46 4.19
CA GLU A 124 1.40 -13.28 3.00
C GLU A 124 0.71 -12.51 1.86
N ASP A 125 -0.30 -11.69 2.19
CA ASP A 125 -0.95 -10.81 1.21
C ASP A 125 0.05 -9.78 0.65
N ALA A 126 0.89 -9.19 1.51
CA ALA A 126 1.91 -8.23 1.10
C ALA A 126 2.92 -8.84 0.12
N ILE A 127 3.41 -10.04 0.44
CA ILE A 127 4.33 -10.80 -0.42
C ILE A 127 3.67 -11.10 -1.76
N THR A 128 2.44 -11.64 -1.74
CA THR A 128 1.69 -11.97 -2.96
C THR A 128 1.50 -10.75 -3.88
N ILE A 129 1.22 -9.58 -3.29
CA ILE A 129 1.09 -8.32 -4.03
C ILE A 129 2.40 -7.99 -4.77
N LEU A 130 3.55 -8.10 -4.10
CA LEU A 130 4.84 -7.75 -4.69
C LEU A 130 5.39 -8.81 -5.64
N GLU A 131 5.10 -10.09 -5.42
CA GLU A 131 5.42 -11.17 -6.36
C GLU A 131 4.66 -11.05 -7.70
N SER A 132 3.55 -10.29 -7.73
CA SER A 132 2.82 -10.02 -8.97
C SER A 132 3.49 -8.98 -9.88
N VAL A 133 4.50 -8.25 -9.37
CA VAL A 133 5.25 -7.25 -10.13
C VAL A 133 6.07 -7.94 -11.23
N PRO A 134 5.88 -7.57 -12.51
CA PRO A 134 6.57 -8.23 -13.61
C PRO A 134 8.09 -8.03 -13.55
N ASP A 135 8.84 -9.09 -13.89
CA ASP A 135 10.31 -9.11 -13.96
C ASP A 135 10.89 -8.07 -14.93
N SER A 136 10.11 -7.67 -15.95
CA SER A 136 10.52 -6.66 -16.94
C SER A 136 10.59 -5.24 -16.36
N THR A 137 10.09 -5.02 -15.15
CA THR A 137 10.08 -3.71 -14.51
C THR A 137 11.31 -3.50 -13.62
N THR A 138 11.85 -2.28 -13.59
CA THR A 138 12.91 -1.88 -12.63
C THR A 138 12.52 -2.07 -11.18
N LEU A 139 11.23 -2.14 -10.90
CA LEU A 139 10.69 -2.32 -9.56
C LEU A 139 10.86 -3.74 -9.04
N HIS A 140 11.08 -4.75 -9.89
CA HIS A 140 11.17 -6.14 -9.45
C HIS A 140 12.27 -6.34 -8.39
N ASN A 141 13.46 -5.78 -8.61
CA ASN A 141 14.55 -5.86 -7.63
C ASN A 141 14.19 -5.18 -6.29
N SER A 142 13.51 -4.03 -6.37
CA SER A 142 13.05 -3.31 -5.17
C SER A 142 11.95 -4.10 -4.44
N ALA A 143 11.08 -4.79 -5.17
CA ALA A 143 10.01 -5.62 -4.63
C ALA A 143 10.57 -6.85 -3.89
N THR A 144 11.53 -7.56 -4.51
CA THR A 144 12.21 -8.71 -3.90
C THR A 144 12.96 -8.32 -2.63
N GLN A 145 13.71 -7.21 -2.67
CA GLN A 145 14.39 -6.70 -1.48
C GLN A 145 13.40 -6.37 -0.35
N ARG A 146 12.22 -5.83 -0.68
CA ARG A 146 11.14 -5.57 0.29
C ARG A 146 10.67 -6.86 0.96
N ILE A 147 10.41 -7.89 0.14
CA ILE A 147 9.92 -9.19 0.60
C ILE A 147 10.91 -9.80 1.60
N ASP A 148 12.20 -9.77 1.28
CA ASP A 148 13.24 -10.30 2.16
C ASP A 148 13.28 -9.55 3.50
N GLN A 149 13.28 -8.22 3.47
CA GLN A 149 13.23 -7.38 4.67
C GLN A 149 11.99 -7.65 5.53
N TRP A 150 10.83 -7.83 4.90
CA TRP A 150 9.58 -8.15 5.61
C TRP A 150 9.65 -9.51 6.29
N ARG A 151 10.16 -10.54 5.61
CA ARG A 151 10.34 -11.89 6.16
C ARG A 151 11.29 -11.88 7.35
N GLU A 152 12.42 -11.18 7.25
CA GLU A 152 13.38 -11.03 8.35
C GLU A 152 12.76 -10.31 9.55
N THR A 153 12.06 -9.19 9.30
CA THR A 153 11.38 -8.41 10.34
C THR A 153 10.30 -9.23 11.05
N TRP A 154 9.52 -10.00 10.29
CA TRP A 154 8.45 -10.84 10.81
C TRP A 154 9.00 -11.96 11.69
N LYS A 155 10.03 -12.68 11.21
CA LYS A 155 10.70 -13.72 11.97
C LYS A 155 11.28 -13.19 13.28
N ALA A 156 11.94 -12.03 13.25
CA ALA A 156 12.47 -11.40 14.46
C ALA A 156 11.36 -11.09 15.48
N ALA A 157 10.18 -10.68 15.01
CA ALA A 157 9.02 -10.45 15.88
C ALA A 157 8.49 -11.76 16.49
N GLU A 158 8.37 -12.82 15.69
CA GLU A 158 7.95 -14.15 16.16
C GLU A 158 8.89 -14.71 17.22
N ASP A 159 10.21 -14.57 17.03
CA ASP A 159 11.21 -14.98 18.01
C ASP A 159 11.05 -14.24 19.35
N ILE A 160 10.72 -12.94 19.32
CA ILE A 160 10.41 -12.16 20.54
C ILE A 160 9.16 -12.71 21.22
N VAL A 161 8.10 -12.97 20.45
CA VAL A 161 6.85 -13.52 21.01
C VAL A 161 7.10 -14.87 21.65
N GLN A 162 7.91 -15.74 21.05
CA GLN A 162 8.24 -17.03 21.63
C GLN A 162 8.92 -16.88 23.00
N LYS A 163 9.91 -15.98 23.12
CA LYS A 163 10.56 -15.69 24.41
C LYS A 163 9.58 -15.18 25.46
N VAL A 164 8.61 -14.36 25.06
CA VAL A 164 7.56 -13.88 25.96
C VAL A 164 6.71 -15.05 26.46
N GLN A 165 6.27 -15.94 25.56
CA GLN A 165 5.46 -17.10 25.94
C GLN A 165 6.22 -18.06 26.84
N ASP A 166 7.49 -18.32 26.55
CA ASP A 166 8.37 -19.15 27.39
C ASP A 166 8.53 -18.55 28.80
N ALA A 167 8.69 -17.22 28.89
CA ALA A 167 8.78 -16.51 30.17
C ALA A 167 7.46 -16.53 30.96
N ILE A 168 6.31 -16.43 30.28
CA ILE A 168 4.98 -16.60 30.91
C ILE A 168 4.83 -18.03 31.43
N ALA A 169 5.19 -19.04 30.64
CA ALA A 169 5.13 -20.46 31.02
C ALA A 169 6.05 -20.77 32.22
N ALA A 170 7.20 -20.09 32.32
CA ALA A 170 8.12 -20.16 33.45
C ALA A 170 7.69 -19.31 34.67
N ASP A 171 6.49 -18.70 34.66
CA ASP A 171 5.95 -17.82 35.71
C ASP A 171 6.85 -16.59 36.01
N ASN A 172 7.66 -16.18 35.03
CA ASN A 172 8.57 -15.04 35.12
C ASN A 172 8.04 -13.82 34.37
N LEU A 173 7.01 -13.19 34.95
CA LEU A 173 6.28 -12.07 34.34
C LEU A 173 7.13 -10.81 34.13
N SER A 174 8.20 -10.64 34.90
CA SER A 174 9.14 -9.52 34.74
C SER A 174 9.93 -9.66 33.44
N ILE A 175 10.47 -10.87 33.17
CA ILE A 175 11.16 -11.16 31.91
C ILE A 175 10.18 -11.09 30.74
N ALA A 176 8.98 -11.66 30.87
CA ALA A 176 7.94 -11.57 29.84
C ALA A 176 7.65 -10.11 29.45
N SER A 177 7.50 -9.23 30.44
CA SER A 177 7.28 -7.79 30.20
C SER A 177 8.49 -7.10 29.58
N ALA A 178 9.71 -7.49 29.94
CA ALA A 178 10.94 -6.93 29.37
C ALA A 178 11.11 -7.33 27.90
N GLU A 179 10.91 -8.61 27.57
CA GLU A 179 10.97 -9.12 26.20
C GLU A 179 9.85 -8.54 25.34
N ALA A 180 8.63 -8.40 25.87
CA ALA A 180 7.52 -7.79 25.15
C ALA A 180 7.85 -6.35 24.68
N ARG A 181 8.58 -5.57 25.48
CA ARG A 181 9.01 -4.21 25.09
C ARG A 181 9.99 -4.20 23.91
N THR A 182 10.69 -5.30 23.65
CA THR A 182 11.59 -5.37 22.48
C THR A 182 10.81 -5.41 21.17
N LEU A 183 9.56 -5.90 21.19
CA LEU A 183 8.65 -5.90 20.04
C LEU A 183 8.38 -4.48 19.51
N LEU A 184 8.54 -3.47 20.37
CA LEU A 184 8.31 -2.07 20.04
C LEU A 184 9.37 -1.49 19.11
N LYS A 185 10.52 -2.16 19.02
CA LYS A 185 11.60 -1.82 18.10
C LYS A 185 11.41 -2.45 16.73
N ILE A 186 10.49 -3.42 16.60
CA ILE A 186 10.17 -4.04 15.32
C ILE A 186 9.49 -3.02 14.43
N ASN A 187 9.94 -2.95 13.19
CA ASN A 187 9.50 -1.93 12.26
C ASN A 187 8.19 -2.31 11.55
N ASN A 188 7.15 -2.55 12.34
CA ASN A 188 5.84 -2.98 11.85
C ASN A 188 4.73 -2.50 12.81
N GLU A 189 3.71 -1.81 12.29
CA GLU A 189 2.64 -1.22 13.10
C GLU A 189 1.82 -2.27 13.84
N TYR A 190 1.41 -3.36 13.18
CA TYR A 190 0.66 -4.45 13.80
C TYR A 190 1.38 -5.07 15.00
N TRP A 191 2.69 -5.32 14.88
CA TRP A 191 3.49 -5.85 15.99
C TRP A 191 3.60 -4.87 17.17
N ARG A 192 3.86 -3.59 16.88
CA ARG A 192 4.03 -2.53 17.91
C ARG A 192 2.74 -2.13 18.60
N THR A 193 1.58 -2.36 17.96
CA THR A 193 0.28 -1.92 18.47
C THR A 193 -0.57 -3.12 18.88
N THR A 194 -1.27 -3.74 17.94
CA THR A 194 -2.25 -4.81 18.18
C THR A 194 -1.64 -6.00 18.91
N ARG A 195 -0.54 -6.55 18.41
CA ARG A 195 0.08 -7.73 19.02
C ARG A 195 0.72 -7.42 20.36
N PHE A 196 1.36 -6.26 20.49
CA PHE A 196 1.88 -5.83 21.78
C PHE A 196 0.77 -5.74 22.84
N GLN A 197 -0.38 -5.15 22.49
CA GLN A 197 -1.52 -5.06 23.42
C GLN A 197 -2.10 -6.42 23.79
N ASP A 198 -2.22 -7.34 22.84
CA ASP A 198 -2.62 -8.73 23.12
C ASP A 198 -1.66 -9.40 24.12
N ILE A 199 -0.35 -9.27 23.90
CA ILE A 199 0.68 -9.80 24.79
C ILE A 199 0.62 -9.15 26.18
N ALA A 200 0.45 -7.83 26.25
CA ALA A 200 0.34 -7.11 27.52
C ALA A 200 -0.88 -7.60 28.33
N ASN A 201 -2.01 -7.83 27.65
CA ASN A 201 -3.21 -8.40 28.28
C ASN A 201 -2.98 -9.84 28.77
N GLN A 202 -2.26 -10.67 28.01
CA GLN A 202 -1.90 -12.03 28.44
C GLN A 202 -1.01 -12.04 29.69
N ILE A 203 0.00 -11.15 29.74
CA ILE A 203 0.87 -11.00 30.91
C ILE A 203 0.06 -10.54 32.12
N GLN A 204 -0.86 -9.58 31.94
CA GLN A 204 -1.73 -9.10 33.01
C GLN A 204 -2.65 -10.22 33.52
N ALA A 205 -3.26 -11.00 32.63
CA ALA A 205 -4.09 -12.15 33.01
C ALA A 205 -3.27 -13.20 33.79
N ALA A 206 -2.03 -13.47 33.39
CA ALA A 206 -1.13 -14.37 34.11
C ALA A 206 -0.81 -13.85 35.53
N LYS A 207 -0.60 -12.54 35.69
CA LYS A 207 -0.38 -11.88 36.99
C LYS A 207 -1.59 -12.04 37.91
N GLU A 208 -2.80 -11.86 37.37
CA GLU A 208 -4.05 -11.97 38.13
C GLU A 208 -4.30 -13.39 38.61
N ASN A 209 -4.10 -14.39 37.74
CA ASN A 209 -4.22 -15.80 38.10
C ASN A 209 -3.27 -16.18 39.25
N LYS A 210 -2.02 -15.69 39.21
CA LYS A 210 -1.04 -15.89 40.29
C LYS A 210 -1.49 -15.27 41.62
N ASN A 211 -2.01 -14.05 41.58
CA ASN A 211 -2.52 -13.35 42.76
C ASN A 211 -3.76 -14.02 43.36
N ALA A 212 -4.67 -14.52 42.51
CA ALA A 212 -5.85 -15.27 42.94
C ALA A 212 -5.45 -16.57 43.65
N GLN A 213 -4.52 -17.34 43.07
CA GLN A 213 -3.97 -18.56 43.71
C GLN A 213 -3.31 -18.26 45.06
N ALA A 214 -2.54 -17.17 45.16
CA ALA A 214 -1.92 -16.76 46.42
C ALA A 214 -2.96 -16.37 47.49
N THR A 215 -4.05 -15.73 47.07
CA THR A 215 -5.16 -15.33 47.95
C THR A 215 -5.94 -16.54 48.44
N ASP A 216 -6.24 -17.50 47.58
CA ASP A 216 -6.90 -18.76 47.94
C ASP A 216 -6.02 -19.61 48.85
N ARG A 217 -4.70 -19.65 48.62
CA ARG A 217 -3.74 -20.28 49.53
C ARG A 217 -3.79 -19.64 50.92
N LYS A 218 -3.83 -18.30 51.01
CA LYS A 218 -3.96 -17.59 52.28
C LYS A 218 -5.31 -17.85 52.97
N LYS A 219 -6.43 -17.88 52.24
CA LYS A 219 -7.76 -18.22 52.78
C LYS A 219 -7.80 -19.64 53.36
N ARG A 220 -7.19 -20.62 52.68
CA ARG A 220 -7.08 -22.00 53.19
C ARG A 220 -6.26 -22.09 54.48
N ILE A 221 -5.27 -21.20 54.66
CA ILE A 221 -4.45 -21.11 55.88
C ILE A 221 -5.17 -20.32 56.99
N ALA A 222 -6.04 -19.36 56.64
CA ALA A 222 -6.73 -18.45 57.54
C ALA A 222 -8.08 -18.96 58.09
N ASN A 223 -8.34 -20.27 58.11
CA ASN A 223 -9.44 -20.87 58.88
C ASN A 223 -9.20 -20.80 60.42
N ALA A 224 -8.73 -19.65 60.90
CA ALA A 224 -8.76 -19.23 62.30
C ALA A 224 -9.84 -18.13 62.44
N PRO A 225 -10.65 -18.14 63.51
CA PRO A 225 -11.85 -17.31 63.58
C PRO A 225 -11.48 -15.85 63.81
N PHE A 226 -11.65 -15.01 62.79
CA PHE A 226 -11.59 -13.55 62.93
C PHE A 226 -12.70 -12.87 62.12
N GLU A 227 -13.16 -11.73 62.64
CA GLU A 227 -14.36 -10.96 62.31
C GLU A 227 -14.71 -10.89 60.81
N ARG A 228 -16.01 -11.04 60.51
CA ARG A 228 -16.55 -11.01 59.14
C ARG A 228 -16.42 -9.60 58.54
N ILE A 229 -15.30 -9.33 57.89
CA ILE A 229 -15.21 -8.26 56.90
C ILE A 229 -16.22 -8.60 55.79
N ARG A 230 -17.16 -7.69 55.50
CA ARG A 230 -18.13 -7.86 54.41
C ARG A 230 -17.36 -8.12 53.12
N PRO A 231 -17.61 -9.24 52.40
CA PRO A 231 -16.98 -9.46 51.11
C PRO A 231 -17.43 -8.36 50.14
N LEU A 232 -16.46 -7.73 49.46
CA LEU A 232 -16.72 -6.77 48.40
C LEU A 232 -17.59 -7.41 47.31
N THR A 233 -18.52 -6.64 46.77
CA THR A 233 -19.32 -7.07 45.62
C THR A 233 -18.45 -7.11 44.35
N THR A 234 -18.88 -7.87 43.35
CA THR A 234 -18.19 -7.94 42.04
C THR A 234 -18.04 -6.54 41.43
N ASP A 235 -19.06 -5.69 41.54
CA ASP A 235 -19.04 -4.32 41.00
C ASP A 235 -18.04 -3.42 41.73
N GLU A 236 -17.96 -3.52 43.07
CA GLU A 236 -16.97 -2.76 43.86
C GLU A 236 -15.53 -3.22 43.58
N LEU A 237 -15.32 -4.52 43.35
CA LEU A 237 -14.02 -5.07 42.97
C LEU A 237 -13.60 -4.58 41.58
N MET A 238 -14.50 -4.63 40.60
CA MET A 238 -14.24 -4.14 39.24
C MET A 238 -13.95 -2.64 39.23
N SER A 239 -14.72 -1.85 39.99
CA SER A 239 -14.50 -0.39 40.10
C SER A 239 -13.14 -0.06 40.74
N ARG A 240 -12.75 -0.78 41.80
CA ARG A 240 -11.44 -0.61 42.42
C ARG A 240 -10.31 -1.01 41.48
N TRP A 241 -10.44 -2.15 40.81
CA TRP A 241 -9.46 -2.64 39.84
C TRP A 241 -9.27 -1.65 38.69
N GLN A 242 -10.36 -1.09 38.16
CA GLN A 242 -10.28 -0.12 37.07
C GLN A 242 -9.57 1.16 37.51
N LYS A 243 -9.83 1.60 38.75
CA LYS A 243 -9.13 2.74 39.35
C LYS A 243 -7.63 2.48 39.55
N GLU A 244 -7.25 1.28 39.96
CA GLU A 244 -5.84 0.87 40.08
C GLU A 244 -5.15 0.87 38.71
N GLN A 245 -5.79 0.28 37.69
CA GLN A 245 -5.30 0.29 36.31
C GLN A 245 -5.14 1.71 35.75
N ASP A 246 -6.11 2.60 35.99
CA ASP A 246 -6.02 4.00 35.56
C ASP A 246 -4.90 4.77 36.28
N GLN A 247 -4.62 4.45 37.55
CA GLN A 247 -3.48 5.04 38.26
C GLN A 247 -2.15 4.58 37.69
N GLU A 248 -2.00 3.28 37.40
CA GLU A 248 -0.81 2.74 36.73
C GLU A 248 -0.61 3.39 35.36
N ALA A 249 -1.68 3.58 34.59
CA ALA A 249 -1.64 4.23 33.29
C ALA A 249 -1.13 5.68 33.37
N VAL A 250 -1.58 6.46 34.37
CA VAL A 250 -1.10 7.85 34.57
C VAL A 250 0.40 7.87 34.89
N ILE A 251 0.89 6.93 35.70
CA ILE A 251 2.32 6.81 36.04
C ILE A 251 3.14 6.52 34.78
N HIS A 252 2.70 5.57 33.96
CA HIS A 252 3.34 5.25 32.69
C HIS A 252 3.41 6.46 31.76
N LEU A 253 2.31 7.20 31.60
CA LEU A 253 2.29 8.40 30.76
C LEU A 253 3.18 9.54 31.28
N GLN A 254 3.22 9.74 32.59
CA GLN A 254 4.10 10.76 33.18
C GLN A 254 5.57 10.41 32.93
N LYS A 255 5.95 9.14 33.14
CA LYS A 255 7.31 8.66 32.85
C LYS A 255 7.62 8.77 31.35
N ALA A 256 6.70 8.36 30.49
CA ALA A 256 6.83 8.48 29.04
C ALA A 256 7.12 9.92 28.61
N ARG A 257 6.33 10.89 29.07
CA ARG A 257 6.56 12.33 28.77
C ARG A 257 7.91 12.82 29.27
N SER A 258 8.35 12.38 30.45
CA SER A 258 9.66 12.76 30.99
C SER A 258 10.82 12.24 30.15
N LEU A 259 10.68 11.02 29.60
CA LEU A 259 11.67 10.43 28.69
C LEU A 259 11.69 11.18 27.35
N ALA A 260 10.51 11.46 26.79
CA ALA A 260 10.38 12.16 25.52
C ALA A 260 10.82 13.65 25.56
N ALA A 261 11.06 14.22 26.74
CA ALA A 261 11.31 15.65 26.92
C ALA A 261 12.51 16.18 26.12
N THR A 262 13.54 15.34 25.88
CA THR A 262 14.73 15.76 25.12
C THR A 262 14.58 15.59 23.60
N GLY A 263 13.60 14.81 23.14
CA GLY A 263 13.44 14.46 21.72
C GLY A 263 14.51 13.53 21.15
N GLU A 264 15.43 13.00 21.98
CA GLU A 264 16.43 12.05 21.53
C GLU A 264 15.78 10.72 21.09
N VAL A 265 16.20 10.16 19.95
CA VAL A 265 15.61 8.95 19.36
C VAL A 265 15.50 7.80 20.36
N ASN A 266 16.58 7.51 21.11
CA ASN A 266 16.56 6.42 22.10
C ASN A 266 15.58 6.71 23.24
N ARG A 267 15.49 7.96 23.69
CA ARG A 267 14.56 8.36 24.76
C ARG A 267 13.11 8.36 24.29
N LEU A 268 12.85 8.73 23.04
CA LEU A 268 11.53 8.62 22.41
C LEU A 268 11.09 7.15 22.31
N ARG A 269 12.00 6.22 21.97
CA ARG A 269 11.70 4.78 22.00
C ARG A 269 11.35 4.29 23.40
N ASP A 270 12.10 4.72 24.42
CA ASP A 270 11.79 4.39 25.81
C ASP A 270 10.44 4.99 26.25
N ALA A 271 10.14 6.22 25.81
CA ALA A 271 8.87 6.89 26.07
C ALA A 271 7.68 6.14 25.45
N ILE A 272 7.81 5.72 24.20
CA ILE A 272 6.83 4.88 23.50
C ILE A 272 6.61 3.58 24.28
N GLY A 273 7.68 2.94 24.73
CA GLY A 273 7.58 1.70 25.51
C GLY A 273 6.91 1.87 26.87
N GLU A 274 7.05 3.03 27.52
CA GLU A 274 6.26 3.34 28.71
C GLU A 274 4.79 3.63 28.36
N ALA A 275 4.52 4.42 27.32
CA ALA A 275 3.14 4.73 26.92
C ALA A 275 2.36 3.48 26.46
N GLN A 276 3.03 2.49 25.86
CA GLN A 276 2.39 1.25 25.41
C GLN A 276 1.96 0.34 26.58
N MET A 277 2.52 0.52 27.77
CA MET A 277 2.06 -0.19 28.98
C MET A 277 0.65 0.23 29.40
N VAL A 278 0.13 1.35 28.88
CA VAL A 278 -1.26 1.74 29.08
C VAL A 278 -2.15 0.78 28.29
N LEU A 279 -2.93 -0.03 29.01
CA LEU A 279 -3.84 -1.01 28.43
C LEU A 279 -5.09 -0.35 27.84
N SER A 280 -5.68 -0.99 26.83
CA SER A 280 -6.89 -0.51 26.13
C SER A 280 -8.13 -0.32 27.01
N GLY A 281 -8.17 -0.91 28.21
CA GLY A 281 -9.24 -0.72 29.18
C GLY A 281 -9.14 0.55 30.02
N SER A 282 -8.02 1.28 29.96
CA SER A 282 -7.81 2.53 30.71
C SER A 282 -8.40 3.74 29.99
N VAL A 283 -8.90 4.70 30.75
CA VAL A 283 -9.35 6.01 30.22
C VAL A 283 -8.22 6.77 29.52
N GLN A 284 -6.97 6.51 29.90
CA GLN A 284 -5.79 7.18 29.35
C GLN A 284 -5.29 6.56 28.04
N TYR A 285 -5.89 5.46 27.59
CA TYR A 285 -5.40 4.72 26.42
C TYR A 285 -5.35 5.57 25.15
N THR A 286 -6.41 6.32 24.84
CA THR A 286 -6.44 7.17 23.63
C THR A 286 -5.33 8.22 23.66
N GLN A 287 -5.04 8.79 24.83
CA GLN A 287 -3.94 9.74 24.98
C GLN A 287 -2.58 9.06 24.80
N ALA A 288 -2.42 7.83 25.32
CA ALA A 288 -1.22 7.04 25.13
C ALA A 288 -0.95 6.76 23.64
N GLN A 289 -1.96 6.30 22.91
CA GLN A 289 -1.85 5.99 21.48
C GLN A 289 -1.50 7.23 20.65
N GLN A 290 -2.04 8.40 20.99
CA GLN A 290 -1.68 9.64 20.31
C GLN A 290 -0.21 10.00 20.52
N LEU A 291 0.30 9.91 21.76
CA LEU A 291 1.71 10.18 22.06
C LEU A 291 2.63 9.17 21.35
N ILE A 292 2.26 7.89 21.34
CA ILE A 292 3.01 6.84 20.64
C ILE A 292 3.13 7.16 19.16
N LYS A 293 2.02 7.56 18.52
CA LYS A 293 2.00 7.96 17.11
C LYS A 293 2.91 9.16 16.85
N ASP A 294 2.79 10.21 17.66
CA ASP A 294 3.56 11.44 17.49
C ASP A 294 5.07 11.21 17.65
N TRP A 295 5.49 10.45 18.67
CA TRP A 295 6.89 10.10 18.87
C TRP A 295 7.42 9.12 17.83
N SER A 296 6.59 8.18 17.35
CA SER A 296 6.97 7.28 16.26
C SER A 296 7.30 8.06 14.99
N HIS A 297 6.46 9.03 14.62
CA HIS A 297 6.73 9.90 13.47
C HIS A 297 8.04 10.69 13.61
N GLN A 298 8.34 11.20 14.82
CA GLN A 298 9.60 11.90 15.07
C GLN A 298 10.81 10.99 14.89
N ILE A 299 10.75 9.78 15.45
CA ILE A 299 11.81 8.77 15.31
C ILE A 299 12.02 8.45 13.83
N GLU A 300 10.97 8.11 13.10
CA GLU A 300 11.03 7.76 11.67
C GLU A 300 11.64 8.90 10.85
N SER A 301 11.23 10.15 11.11
CA SER A 301 11.82 11.30 10.43
C SER A 301 13.31 11.45 10.68
N VAL A 302 13.82 11.08 11.86
CA VAL A 302 15.26 11.17 12.17
C VAL A 302 16.02 9.98 11.59
N GLU A 303 15.45 8.78 11.65
CA GLU A 303 16.04 7.55 11.12
C GLU A 303 16.17 7.56 9.59
N ASP A 304 15.12 8.03 8.90
CA ASP A 304 15.02 7.94 7.45
C ASP A 304 15.72 9.12 6.75
N ARG A 305 15.94 10.25 7.45
CA ARG A 305 16.55 11.45 6.87
C ARG A 305 17.95 11.22 6.29
N PRO A 306 18.87 10.50 6.95
CA PRO A 306 20.18 10.20 6.36
C PRO A 306 20.10 9.42 5.06
N ALA A 307 19.16 8.46 4.93
CA ALA A 307 18.96 7.72 3.69
C ALA A 307 18.47 8.63 2.57
N LEU A 308 17.45 9.47 2.86
CA LEU A 308 16.95 10.44 1.88
C LEU A 308 18.04 11.43 1.45
N ASN A 309 18.88 11.89 2.38
CA ASN A 309 19.99 12.79 2.06
C ASN A 309 21.05 12.11 1.17
N ARG A 310 21.35 10.83 1.39
CA ARG A 310 22.24 10.06 0.51
C ARG A 310 21.64 9.91 -0.89
N ALA A 311 20.35 9.59 -0.98
CA ALA A 311 19.63 9.51 -2.24
C ALA A 311 19.73 10.82 -3.03
N ILE A 312 19.45 11.95 -2.37
CA ILE A 312 19.59 13.30 -2.96
C ILE A 312 21.02 13.56 -3.44
N ALA A 313 22.03 13.21 -2.64
CA ALA A 313 23.43 13.39 -3.01
C ALA A 313 23.86 12.53 -4.21
N LEU A 314 23.30 11.32 -4.35
CA LEU A 314 23.49 10.47 -5.53
C LEU A 314 22.85 11.13 -6.76
N ALA A 315 21.60 11.58 -6.65
CA ALA A 315 20.87 12.20 -7.76
C ALA A 315 21.54 13.49 -8.28
N HIS A 316 22.21 14.25 -7.42
CA HIS A 316 22.92 15.47 -7.80
C HIS A 316 24.01 15.26 -8.87
N LYS A 317 24.54 14.04 -9.03
CA LYS A 317 25.52 13.75 -10.09
C LYS A 317 24.90 13.81 -11.49
N GLY A 318 23.60 13.50 -11.61
CA GLY A 318 22.81 13.69 -12.83
C GLY A 318 23.08 12.69 -13.96
N ASP A 319 23.96 11.71 -13.78
CA ASP A 319 24.11 10.56 -14.67
C ASP A 319 23.10 9.45 -14.35
N ILE A 320 22.79 8.62 -15.36
CA ILE A 320 21.80 7.53 -15.26
C ILE A 320 22.12 6.60 -14.07
N PRO A 321 23.34 6.03 -13.92
CA PRO A 321 23.63 5.14 -12.80
C PRO A 321 23.41 5.77 -11.42
N SER A 322 23.78 7.06 -11.26
CA SER A 322 23.62 7.75 -9.99
C SER A 322 22.17 8.12 -9.68
N LEU A 323 21.36 8.42 -10.69
CA LEU A 323 19.92 8.63 -10.53
C LEU A 323 19.20 7.33 -10.18
N GLU A 324 19.57 6.21 -10.80
CA GLU A 324 19.03 4.89 -10.46
C GLU A 324 19.39 4.50 -9.02
N ALA A 325 20.65 4.69 -8.62
CA ALA A 325 21.08 4.47 -7.23
C ALA A 325 20.33 5.37 -6.24
N ALA A 326 20.05 6.63 -6.61
CA ALA A 326 19.25 7.53 -5.79
C ALA A 326 17.81 7.04 -5.62
N ILE A 327 17.18 6.56 -6.70
CA ILE A 327 15.83 5.99 -6.67
C ILE A 327 15.79 4.76 -5.76
N THR A 328 16.77 3.85 -5.88
CA THR A 328 16.89 2.67 -5.02
C THR A 328 17.03 3.05 -3.55
N GLU A 329 17.91 4.01 -3.22
CA GLU A 329 18.12 4.47 -1.85
C GLU A 329 16.84 5.12 -1.28
N ALA A 330 16.14 5.95 -2.06
CA ALA A 330 14.89 6.58 -1.61
C ALA A 330 13.73 5.59 -1.47
N ASN A 331 13.68 4.53 -2.29
CA ASN A 331 12.68 3.45 -2.18
C ASN A 331 12.80 2.65 -0.87
N SER A 332 13.93 2.75 -0.17
CA SER A 332 14.07 2.17 1.18
C SER A 332 13.14 2.83 2.21
N ILE A 333 12.69 4.05 1.95
CA ILE A 333 11.71 4.76 2.76
C ILE A 333 10.33 4.34 2.28
N TYR A 334 9.66 3.48 3.04
CA TYR A 334 8.44 2.79 2.61
C TYR A 334 7.15 3.49 3.06
N PHE A 335 6.02 3.06 2.49
CA PHE A 335 4.72 3.66 2.78
C PHE A 335 4.33 3.49 4.26
N GLY A 336 3.76 4.55 4.83
CA GLY A 336 3.47 4.64 6.27
C GLY A 336 4.57 5.35 7.07
N ARG A 337 5.79 5.48 6.53
CA ARG A 337 6.85 6.29 7.14
C ARG A 337 6.61 7.78 6.94
N THR A 338 7.09 8.56 7.90
CA THR A 338 6.94 10.03 7.89
C THR A 338 7.52 10.70 6.63
N LEU A 339 8.67 10.23 6.13
CA LEU A 339 9.34 10.83 4.96
C LEU A 339 8.92 10.23 3.60
N TYR A 340 7.97 9.28 3.60
CA TYR A 340 7.58 8.57 2.38
C TYR A 340 7.17 9.50 1.24
N ARG A 341 6.30 10.49 1.52
CA ARG A 341 5.82 11.43 0.50
C ARG A 341 6.94 12.26 -0.12
N GLU A 342 7.94 12.63 0.68
CA GLU A 342 9.10 13.39 0.21
C GLU A 342 10.00 12.51 -0.66
N ALA A 343 10.26 11.27 -0.20
CA ALA A 343 11.01 10.28 -0.97
C ALA A 343 10.35 10.00 -2.32
N GLN A 344 9.03 9.81 -2.35
CA GLN A 344 8.28 9.53 -3.57
C GLN A 344 8.32 10.69 -4.58
N ALA A 345 8.17 11.93 -4.10
CA ALA A 345 8.28 13.10 -4.97
C ALA A 345 9.67 13.21 -5.63
N ASN A 346 10.73 12.90 -4.88
CA ASN A 346 12.09 12.85 -5.40
C ASN A 346 12.26 11.73 -6.43
N ILE A 347 11.75 10.52 -6.15
CA ILE A 347 11.77 9.38 -7.06
C ILE A 347 11.07 9.72 -8.37
N ASP A 348 9.88 10.32 -8.32
CA ASP A 348 9.13 10.71 -9.50
C ASP A 348 9.91 11.69 -10.38
N GLN A 349 10.59 12.66 -9.76
CA GLN A 349 11.46 13.59 -10.46
C GLN A 349 12.67 12.89 -11.09
N TRP A 350 13.39 12.04 -10.35
CA TRP A 350 14.60 11.38 -10.83
C TRP A 350 14.29 10.38 -11.94
N SER A 351 13.20 9.61 -11.84
CA SER A 351 12.79 8.70 -12.92
C SER A 351 12.44 9.45 -14.21
N ALA A 352 11.87 10.66 -14.11
CA ALA A 352 11.66 11.51 -15.27
C ALA A 352 12.99 11.97 -15.91
N GLN A 353 14.00 12.28 -15.09
CA GLN A 353 15.34 12.62 -15.58
C GLN A 353 16.03 11.44 -16.27
N VAL A 354 15.96 10.24 -15.67
CA VAL A 354 16.50 9.00 -16.27
C VAL A 354 15.92 8.77 -17.65
N ARG A 355 14.59 8.82 -17.80
CA ARG A 355 13.92 8.69 -19.11
C ARG A 355 14.43 9.70 -20.12
N GLN A 356 14.55 10.97 -19.72
CA GLN A 356 15.05 12.01 -20.61
C GLN A 356 16.49 11.76 -21.08
N LEU A 357 17.35 11.21 -20.21
CA LEU A 357 18.73 10.89 -20.58
C LEU A 357 18.80 9.72 -21.56
N TYR A 358 18.00 8.67 -21.35
CA TYR A 358 17.86 7.58 -22.30
C TYR A 358 17.36 8.06 -23.67
N ASP A 359 16.31 8.90 -23.72
CA ASP A 359 15.79 9.47 -24.96
C ASP A 359 16.87 10.23 -25.74
N ARG A 360 17.72 10.99 -25.02
CA ARG A 360 18.83 11.75 -25.63
C ARG A 360 19.93 10.84 -26.15
N GLN A 361 20.34 9.82 -25.37
CA GLN A 361 21.34 8.84 -25.82
C GLN A 361 20.85 8.13 -27.09
N TYR A 362 19.61 7.65 -27.07
CA TYR A 362 18.98 7.02 -28.22
C TYR A 362 18.94 7.94 -29.45
N ALA A 363 18.58 9.21 -29.28
CA ALA A 363 18.52 10.17 -30.38
C ALA A 363 19.90 10.46 -31.01
N GLN A 364 20.99 10.36 -30.24
CA GLN A 364 22.36 10.59 -30.71
C GLN A 364 22.94 9.39 -31.48
N GLU A 365 22.42 8.19 -31.22
CA GLU A 365 22.85 6.94 -31.89
C GLU A 365 22.16 6.73 -33.26
N LEU A 366 21.16 7.55 -33.62
CA LEU A 366 20.47 7.47 -34.90
C LEU A 366 21.30 8.10 -36.04
N PRO A 367 21.60 7.38 -37.14
CA PRO A 367 22.36 7.93 -38.26
C PRO A 367 21.58 9.05 -38.99
N PRO A 368 22.28 10.09 -39.50
CA PRO A 368 21.65 11.34 -39.96
C PRO A 368 20.84 11.23 -41.26
N ASN A 369 20.85 10.09 -41.96
CA ASN A 369 20.12 9.94 -43.21
C ASN A 369 19.85 8.45 -43.51
N ASN A 370 18.66 7.98 -43.15
CA ASN A 370 17.84 6.95 -43.84
C ASN A 370 16.61 6.61 -42.97
N SER A 371 15.52 6.19 -43.61
CA SER A 371 14.27 5.69 -43.00
C SER A 371 14.53 4.85 -41.75
N PRO A 372 13.67 4.92 -40.70
CA PRO A 372 13.95 4.33 -39.40
C PRO A 372 14.34 2.86 -39.60
N PRO A 373 15.57 2.44 -39.25
CA PRO A 373 15.91 1.04 -39.28
C PRO A 373 14.94 0.33 -38.34
N SER A 374 14.50 -0.88 -38.70
CA SER A 374 13.66 -1.72 -37.85
C SER A 374 14.22 -1.67 -36.44
N ARG A 375 13.46 -1.05 -35.55
CA ARG A 375 13.93 -0.66 -34.23
C ARG A 375 14.20 -1.93 -33.45
N ASP A 376 15.48 -2.21 -33.21
CA ASP A 376 15.89 -3.37 -32.44
C ASP A 376 15.43 -3.17 -30.98
N PRO A 377 14.50 -4.00 -30.46
CA PRO A 377 13.90 -3.84 -29.14
C PRO A 377 14.89 -4.02 -27.98
N SER A 378 16.10 -4.51 -28.24
CA SER A 378 17.12 -4.75 -27.22
C SER A 378 17.67 -3.47 -26.55
N PHE A 379 17.52 -2.30 -27.19
CA PHE A 379 18.10 -1.04 -26.70
C PHE A 379 17.28 -0.28 -25.64
N TYR A 380 15.99 -0.59 -25.46
CA TYR A 380 15.23 -0.08 -24.32
C TYR A 380 14.90 -1.19 -23.31
N GLN A 381 15.74 -2.21 -23.23
CA GLN A 381 15.90 -2.81 -21.93
C GLN A 381 16.42 -1.69 -21.03
N ILE A 382 15.63 -1.27 -20.04
CA ILE A 382 16.27 -0.76 -18.84
C ILE A 382 17.20 -1.91 -18.45
N PRO A 383 18.53 -1.74 -18.55
CA PRO A 383 19.42 -2.87 -18.39
C PRO A 383 19.11 -3.47 -17.03
N ALA A 384 18.84 -4.77 -17.00
CA ALA A 384 18.98 -5.51 -15.75
C ALA A 384 20.38 -5.16 -15.26
N SER A 385 20.47 -4.39 -14.17
CA SER A 385 21.76 -4.12 -13.54
C SER A 385 22.39 -5.48 -13.21
N PRO A 386 23.71 -5.63 -13.40
CA PRO A 386 24.39 -6.92 -13.28
C PRO A 386 24.16 -7.62 -11.94
#